data_AF-A0A383BYY2-F1
#
_entry.id   AF-A0A383BYY2-F1
#
_cell.length_a   1.000
_cell.length_b   1.000
_cell.length_c   1.000
_cell.angle_alpha   90.00
_cell.angle_beta   90.00
_cell.angle_gamma   90.00
#
_symmetry.space_group_name_H-M   'P 1'
#
loop_
_entity.id
_entity.type
_entity.pdbx_description
1 polymer ?
#
loop_
_entity_poly.entity_id
_entity_poly.type
_entity_poly.pdbx_seq_one_letter_code
_entity_poly.pdbx_strand_id
1 'polypeptide(L)' 'MPGFTQIPNDHVFDDPLWTSEPMTKGQAYADLYKLAQFKPGLVNKRGNLIELKPGQVGWSMVALSKRW' A
#
# COMPACT_ATOMS: atom_id res chain seq x y z
N MET A 1 11.66 -10.12 29.53
CA MET A 1 11.06 -9.45 28.35
C MET A 1 11.32 -10.34 27.14
N PRO A 2 10.35 -10.58 26.25
CA PRO A 2 10.66 -11.18 24.97
C PRO A 2 11.76 -10.36 24.30
N GLY A 3 12.81 -10.98 23.76
CA GLY A 3 13.95 -10.28 23.17
C GLY A 3 13.65 -9.56 21.84
N PHE A 4 12.39 -9.36 21.50
CA PHE A 4 11.95 -8.66 20.30
C PHE A 4 10.67 -7.87 20.57
N THR A 5 10.45 -6.81 19.80
CA THR A 5 9.21 -6.03 19.77
C THR A 5 8.61 -6.15 18.38
N GLN A 6 7.37 -6.58 18.30
CA GLN A 6 6.61 -6.55 17.06
C GLN A 6 6.10 -5.14 16.84
N ILE A 7 6.36 -4.56 15.66
CA ILE A 7 5.80 -3.27 15.25
C ILE A 7 4.63 -3.57 14.30
N PRO A 8 3.40 -3.18 14.66
CA PRO A 8 2.24 -3.34 13.77
C PRO A 8 2.39 -2.56 12.46
N ASN A 9 1.89 -3.11 11.36
CA ASN A 9 2.02 -2.48 10.03
C ASN A 9 1.25 -1.14 9.94
N ASP A 10 0.07 -1.07 10.54
CA ASP A 10 -0.73 0.15 10.66
C ASP A 10 0.03 1.28 11.37
N HIS A 11 0.80 0.97 12.42
CA HIS A 11 1.62 1.96 13.12
C HIS A 11 2.75 2.54 12.24
N VAL A 12 3.19 1.82 11.22
CA VAL A 12 4.27 2.27 10.32
C VAL A 12 3.70 2.99 9.09
N PHE A 13 2.73 2.36 8.43
CA PHE A 13 2.27 2.79 7.11
C PHE A 13 1.09 3.77 7.13
N ASP A 14 0.34 3.81 8.24
CA ASP A 14 -0.76 4.76 8.39
C ASP A 14 -0.30 6.03 9.14
N ASP A 15 0.96 6.06 9.60
CA ASP A 15 1.61 7.27 10.11
C ASP A 15 1.84 8.29 8.97
N PRO A 16 1.49 9.57 9.15
CA PRO A 16 1.68 10.61 8.12
C PRO A 16 3.13 10.74 7.60
N LEU A 17 4.12 10.33 8.41
CA LEU A 17 5.53 10.35 8.02
C LEU A 17 5.83 9.42 6.83
N TRP A 18 5.06 8.33 6.64
CA TRP A 18 5.30 7.39 5.54
C TRP A 18 5.17 8.04 4.16
N THR A 19 4.30 9.04 4.03
CA THR A 19 4.02 9.75 2.77
C THR A 19 4.39 11.22 2.84
N SER A 20 5.20 11.65 3.82
CA SER A 20 5.52 13.06 4.01
C SER A 20 6.48 13.61 2.94
N GLU A 21 7.34 12.74 2.40
CA GLU A 21 8.35 13.08 1.40
C GLU A 21 8.16 12.22 0.14
N PRO A 22 8.62 12.69 -1.05
CA PRO A 22 8.64 11.87 -2.25
C PRO A 22 9.36 10.54 -2.01
N MET A 23 8.74 9.45 -2.42
CA MET A 23 9.26 8.12 -2.15
C MET A 23 10.51 7.85 -2.99
N THR A 24 11.54 7.32 -2.34
CA THR A 24 12.65 6.69 -3.07
C THR A 24 12.14 5.46 -3.83
N LYS A 25 12.87 5.03 -4.86
CA LYS A 25 12.53 3.80 -5.62
C LYS A 25 12.33 2.58 -4.72
N GLY A 26 13.14 2.46 -3.66
CA GLY A 26 13.02 1.37 -2.68
C GLY A 26 11.74 1.47 -1.84
N GLN A 27 11.41 2.66 -1.37
CA GLN A 27 10.16 2.90 -0.62
C GLN A 27 8.93 2.67 -1.50
N ALA A 28 8.93 3.15 -2.75
CA ALA A 28 7.84 2.90 -3.69
C ALA A 28 7.63 1.40 -3.94
N TYR A 29 8.72 0.63 -4.04
CA TYR A 29 8.63 -0.83 -4.16
C TYR A 29 8.06 -1.49 -2.90
N ALA A 30 8.45 -1.03 -1.71
CA ALA A 30 7.86 -1.49 -0.44
C ALA A 30 6.38 -1.11 -0.30
N ASP A 31 6.00 0.09 -0.74
CA ASP A 31 4.62 0.60 -0.71
C ASP A 31 3.67 -0.28 -1.53
N LEU A 32 4.14 -0.89 -2.63
CA LEU A 32 3.35 -1.85 -3.40
C LEU A 32 2.88 -3.05 -2.55
N TYR A 33 3.69 -3.54 -1.61
CA TYR A 33 3.30 -4.63 -0.72
C TYR A 33 2.22 -4.21 0.27
N LYS A 34 2.24 -2.95 0.74
CA LYS A 34 1.17 -2.38 1.58
C LYS A 34 -0.11 -2.17 0.78
N LEU A 35 -0.02 -1.77 -0.49
CA LEU A 35 -1.18 -1.54 -1.36
C LEU A 35 -1.79 -2.83 -1.92
N ALA A 36 -1.07 -3.94 -1.86
CA ALA A 36 -1.56 -5.24 -2.30
C ALA A 36 -2.69 -5.73 -1.38
N GLN A 37 -3.71 -6.34 -1.97
CA GLN A 37 -4.84 -6.88 -1.22
C GLN A 37 -4.43 -8.06 -0.33
N PHE A 38 -4.76 -8.02 0.96
CA PHE A 38 -4.55 -9.17 1.85
C PHE A 38 -5.61 -10.26 1.64
N LYS A 39 -6.84 -9.86 1.30
CA LYS A 39 -8.00 -10.73 1.05
C LYS A 39 -8.67 -10.34 -0.27
N PRO A 40 -9.51 -11.20 -0.89
CA PRO A 40 -10.26 -10.79 -2.07
C PRO A 40 -11.02 -9.48 -1.83
N GLY A 41 -11.00 -8.60 -2.81
CA GLY A 41 -11.57 -7.25 -2.69
C GLY A 41 -12.06 -6.69 -4.01
N LEU A 42 -12.69 -5.52 -3.95
CA LEU A 42 -13.25 -4.81 -5.09
C LEU A 42 -12.74 -3.38 -5.07
N VAL A 43 -12.31 -2.89 -6.23
CA VAL A 43 -11.97 -1.47 -6.44
C VAL A 43 -12.86 -0.90 -7.53
N ASN A 44 -13.47 0.25 -7.27
CA ASN A 44 -14.20 1.01 -8.28
C ASN A 44 -13.27 2.04 -8.93
N LYS A 45 -13.09 1.94 -10.24
CA LYS A 45 -12.35 2.94 -11.02
C LYS A 45 -13.24 3.48 -12.13
N ARG A 46 -13.71 4.71 -11.95
CA ARG A 46 -14.55 5.43 -12.93
C ARG A 46 -15.81 4.63 -13.32
N GLY A 47 -16.46 3.99 -12.35
CA GLY A 47 -17.65 3.17 -12.56
C GLY A 47 -17.36 1.71 -12.93
N ASN A 48 -16.11 1.35 -13.23
CA ASN A 48 -15.73 -0.03 -13.46
C ASN A 48 -15.37 -0.70 -12.13
N LEU A 49 -16.11 -1.75 -11.78
CA LEU A 49 -15.79 -2.63 -10.66
C LEU A 49 -14.73 -3.63 -11.11
N ILE A 50 -13.59 -3.60 -10.44
CA ILE A 50 -12.47 -4.50 -10.69
C ILE A 50 -12.32 -5.40 -9.48
N GLU A 51 -12.50 -6.70 -9.68
CA GLU A 51 -12.22 -7.72 -8.67
C GLU A 51 -10.71 -7.91 -8.52
N LEU A 52 -10.25 -7.94 -7.27
CA LEU A 52 -8.86 -8.15 -6.91
C LEU A 52 -8.72 -9.41 -6.06
N LYS A 53 -7.80 -10.26 -6.44
CA LYS A 53 -7.35 -11.41 -5.67
C LYS A 53 -6.28 -10.98 -4.65
N PRO A 54 -6.07 -11.76 -3.56
CA PRO A 54 -4.96 -11.52 -2.65
C PRO A 54 -3.62 -11.38 -3.40
N GLY A 55 -2.82 -10.39 -3.00
CA GLY A 55 -1.55 -10.04 -3.64
C GLY A 55 -1.65 -9.08 -4.83
N GLN A 56 -2.86 -8.80 -5.35
CA GLN A 56 -3.03 -7.86 -6.46
C GLN A 56 -3.11 -6.41 -5.97
N VAL A 57 -2.58 -5.48 -6.78
CA VAL A 57 -2.58 -4.04 -6.51
C VAL A 57 -3.65 -3.36 -7.37
N GLY A 58 -4.64 -2.77 -6.70
CA GLY A 58 -5.77 -2.07 -7.34
C GLY A 58 -5.50 -0.64 -7.79
N TRP A 59 -4.25 -0.29 -8.08
CA TRP A 59 -3.83 1.09 -8.33
C TRP A 59 -3.37 1.29 -9.77
N SER A 60 -3.80 2.40 -10.38
CA SER A 60 -3.30 2.81 -11.69
C SER A 60 -1.93 3.49 -11.56
N MET A 61 -1.07 3.36 -12.57
CA MET A 61 0.23 4.05 -12.61
C MET A 61 0.14 5.57 -12.37
N VAL A 62 -0.89 6.24 -12.90
CA VAL A 62 -1.13 7.68 -12.68
C VAL A 62 -1.48 8.01 -11.23
N ALA A 63 -2.08 7.07 -10.49
CA ALA A 63 -2.37 7.26 -9.07
C ALA A 63 -1.12 7.02 -8.23
N LEU A 64 -0.33 6.01 -8.59
CA LEU A 64 0.96 5.74 -7.94
C LEU A 64 1.94 6.91 -8.16
N SER A 65 2.03 7.48 -9.36
CA SER A 65 2.90 8.62 -9.65
C SER A 65 2.53 9.91 -8.93
N LYS A 66 1.33 10.00 -8.34
CA LYS A 66 0.91 11.13 -7.50
C LYS A 66 1.14 10.88 -6.02
N ARG A 67 1.23 9.60 -5.63
CA ARG A 67 1.46 9.15 -4.26
C ARG A 67 2.95 9.10 -3.94
N TRP A 68 3.76 8.68 -4.92
CA TRP A 68 5.21 8.53 -4.82
C TRP A 68 5.93 9.83 -5.15
#